data_AF-A0A3A9EC71-F1
#
_entry.id   AF-A0A3A9EC71-F1
#
_cell.length_a   1.000
_cell.length_b   1.000
_cell.length_c   1.000
_cell.angle_alpha   90.00
_cell.angle_beta   90.00
_cell.angle_gamma   90.00
#
_symmetry.space_group_name_H-M   'P 1'
#
loop_
_entity.id
_entity.type
_entity.pdbx_description
1 polymer ?
#
loop_
_entity_poly.entity_id
_entity_poly.type
_entity_poly.pdbx_seq_one_letter_code
_entity_poly.pdbx_strand_id
1 'polypeptide(L)'
;MSEKLDKIGAERDRAREKRDQWDARYKELCQKYIQQENTEIHEMVRARNMTPDQLAEVLKALQGGLLPFPAAVPGAGAPDALAGRDNNTSEIKEDKEHED
;
A
#
# COMPACT_ATOMS: atom_id res chain seq x y z
N MET A 1 1.82 -7.96 -50.13
CA MET A 1 1.80 -9.13 -49.22
C MET A 1 0.61 -10.01 -49.58
N SER A 2 0.54 -11.24 -49.07
CA SER A 2 -0.65 -12.09 -49.22
C SER A 2 -1.75 -11.58 -48.30
N GLU A 3 -2.99 -11.44 -48.78
CA GLU A 3 -4.13 -10.99 -47.96
C GLU A 3 -4.33 -11.80 -46.67
N LYS A 4 -3.93 -13.09 -46.68
CA LYS A 4 -3.96 -13.94 -45.50
C LYS A 4 -2.93 -13.50 -44.44
N LEU A 5 -1.73 -13.12 -44.88
CA LEU A 5 -0.69 -12.59 -43.99
C LEU A 5 -1.09 -11.22 -43.44
N ASP A 6 -1.69 -10.36 -44.26
CA ASP A 6 -2.14 -9.03 -43.82
C ASP A 6 -3.24 -9.14 -42.75
N LYS A 7 -4.17 -10.10 -42.88
CA LYS A 7 -5.19 -10.38 -41.87
C LYS A 7 -4.60 -10.87 -40.54
N ILE A 8 -3.65 -11.81 -40.60
CA ILE A 8 -2.97 -12.34 -39.41
C ILE A 8 -2.16 -11.24 -38.72
N GLY A 9 -1.45 -10.40 -39.48
CA GLY A 9 -0.70 -9.25 -38.95
C GLY A 9 -1.62 -8.26 -38.23
N ALA A 10 -2.74 -7.89 -38.85
CA ALA A 10 -3.71 -6.99 -38.23
C ALA A 10 -4.35 -7.58 -36.95
N GLU A 11 -4.59 -8.88 -36.91
CA GLU A 11 -5.13 -9.54 -35.72
C GLU A 11 -4.10 -9.59 -34.58
N ARG A 12 -2.83 -9.90 -34.90
CA ARG A 12 -1.72 -9.84 -33.96
C ARG A 12 -1.58 -8.44 -33.34
N ASP A 13 -1.62 -7.40 -34.18
CA ASP A 13 -1.43 -6.03 -33.71
C ASP A 13 -2.59 -5.57 -32.80
N ARG A 14 -3.83 -5.98 -33.11
CA ARG A 14 -4.98 -5.75 -32.22
C ARG A 14 -4.87 -6.51 -30.90
N ALA A 15 -4.34 -7.73 -30.92
CA ALA A 15 -4.13 -8.51 -29.70
C ALA A 15 -3.07 -7.85 -28.80
N ARG A 16 -1.98 -7.35 -29.40
CA ARG A 16 -0.96 -6.57 -28.71
C ARG A 16 -1.54 -5.30 -28.09
N GLU A 17 -2.30 -4.53 -28.85
CA GLU A 17 -2.91 -3.29 -28.36
C GLU A 17 -3.86 -3.56 -27.18
N LYS A 18 -4.68 -4.61 -27.26
CA LYS A 18 -5.55 -5.02 -26.14
C LYS A 18 -4.76 -5.37 -24.89
N ARG A 19 -3.65 -6.13 -25.03
CA ARG A 19 -2.78 -6.44 -23.89
C ARG A 19 -2.25 -5.17 -23.25
N ASP A 20 -1.70 -4.26 -24.05
CA ASP A 20 -1.12 -3.01 -23.55
C ASP A 20 -2.18 -2.14 -22.84
N GLN A 21 -3.44 -2.13 -23.32
CA GLN A 21 -4.56 -1.50 -22.64
C GLN A 21 -4.89 -2.14 -21.28
N TRP A 22 -4.88 -3.48 -21.21
CA TRP A 22 -5.10 -4.20 -19.95
C TRP A 22 -3.97 -3.95 -18.95
N ASP A 23 -2.72 -3.90 -19.41
CA ASP A 23 -1.56 -3.59 -18.57
C ASP A 23 -1.63 -2.16 -18.01
N ALA A 24 -2.04 -1.19 -18.82
CA ALA A 24 -2.28 0.18 -18.36
C ALA A 24 -3.39 0.24 -17.30
N ARG A 25 -4.52 -0.45 -17.55
CA ARG A 25 -5.64 -0.54 -16.61
C ARG A 25 -5.23 -1.20 -15.30
N TYR A 26 -4.40 -2.24 -15.36
CA TYR A 26 -3.86 -2.91 -14.19
C TYR A 26 -3.04 -1.93 -13.33
N LYS A 27 -2.11 -1.18 -13.94
CA LYS A 27 -1.30 -0.18 -13.24
C LYS A 27 -2.15 0.91 -12.58
N GLU A 28 -3.16 1.41 -13.27
CA GLU A 28 -4.09 2.38 -12.69
C GLU A 28 -4.86 1.82 -11.48
N LEU A 29 -5.32 0.57 -11.57
CA LEU A 29 -6.04 -0.06 -10.47
C LEU A 29 -5.14 -0.28 -9.25
N CYS A 30 -3.88 -0.68 -9.45
CA CYS A 30 -2.91 -0.78 -8.37
C CYS A 30 -2.68 0.58 -7.69
N GLN A 31 -2.53 1.65 -8.46
CA GLN A 31 -2.38 3.00 -7.89
C GLN A 31 -3.62 3.44 -7.12
N LYS A 32 -4.82 3.22 -7.68
CA LYS A 32 -6.09 3.54 -7.01
C LYS A 32 -6.25 2.75 -5.72
N TYR A 33 -5.88 1.47 -5.70
CA TYR A 33 -5.94 0.64 -4.50
C TYR A 33 -5.06 1.21 -3.38
N ILE A 34 -3.80 1.52 -3.67
CA ILE A 34 -2.87 2.11 -2.70
C ILE A 34 -3.38 3.48 -2.20
N GLN A 35 -3.88 4.32 -3.10
CA GLN A 35 -4.43 5.62 -2.73
C GLN A 35 -5.67 5.50 -1.83
N GLN A 36 -6.55 4.55 -2.16
CA GLN A 36 -7.76 4.28 -1.39
C GLN A 36 -7.42 3.73 -0.01
N GLU A 37 -6.51 2.76 0.08
CA GLU A 37 -6.02 2.23 1.36
C GLU A 37 -5.44 3.33 2.26
N ASN A 38 -4.58 4.19 1.71
CA ASN A 38 -4.03 5.33 2.45
C ASN A 38 -5.13 6.29 2.94
N THR A 39 -6.13 6.53 2.11
CA THR A 39 -7.26 7.42 2.46
C THR A 39 -8.10 6.80 3.57
N GLU A 40 -8.44 5.52 3.45
CA GLU A 40 -9.21 4.78 4.46
C GLU A 40 -8.46 4.71 5.79
N ILE A 41 -7.14 4.44 5.78
CA ILE A 41 -6.30 4.50 6.98
C ILE A 41 -6.33 5.90 7.60
N HIS A 42 -6.15 6.96 6.80
CA HIS A 42 -6.21 8.34 7.29
C HIS A 42 -7.58 8.70 7.87
N GLU A 43 -8.67 8.23 7.26
CA GLU A 43 -10.03 8.45 7.75
C GLU A 43 -10.31 7.67 9.03
N MET A 44 -9.84 6.42 9.16
CA MET A 44 -9.93 5.65 10.39
C MET A 44 -9.12 6.28 11.53
N VAL A 45 -7.93 6.81 11.23
CA VAL A 45 -7.10 7.55 12.19
C VAL A 45 -7.79 8.85 12.62
N ARG A 46 -8.43 9.57 11.69
CA ARG A 46 -9.25 10.76 11.99
C ARG A 46 -10.49 10.42 12.81
N ALA A 47 -11.17 9.31 12.52
CA ALA A 47 -12.37 8.86 13.22
C ALA A 47 -12.09 8.40 14.67
N ARG A 48 -10.83 8.10 15.00
CA ARG A 48 -10.38 7.89 16.39
C ARG A 48 -10.14 9.22 17.15
N ASN A 49 -10.44 10.37 16.53
CA ASN A 49 -10.45 11.72 17.12
C ASN A 49 -9.14 12.16 17.78
N MET A 50 -8.01 12.08 17.07
CA MET A 50 -6.83 12.85 17.47
C MET A 50 -6.13 13.41 16.24
N THR A 51 -5.95 14.73 16.16
CA THR A 51 -5.12 15.33 15.11
C THR A 51 -3.65 14.96 15.34
N PRO A 52 -2.78 14.93 14.30
CA PRO A 52 -1.36 14.66 14.48
C PRO A 52 -0.70 15.57 15.53
N ASP A 53 -1.13 16.83 15.61
CA ASP A 53 -0.68 17.79 16.60
C ASP A 53 -1.18 17.45 18.02
N GLN A 54 -2.45 17.04 18.16
CA GLN A 54 -2.99 16.57 19.44
C GLN A 54 -2.31 15.26 19.90
N LEU A 55 -1.94 14.39 18.96
CA LEU A 55 -1.16 13.20 19.26
C LEU A 55 0.23 13.59 19.77
N ALA A 56 0.89 14.56 19.13
CA ALA A 56 2.18 15.07 19.56
C ALA A 56 2.12 15.70 20.97
N GLU A 57 1.03 16.39 21.29
CA GLU A 57 0.82 16.96 22.64
C GLU A 57 0.59 15.87 23.70
N VAL A 58 -0.22 14.85 23.41
CA VAL A 58 -0.44 13.70 24.32
C VAL A 58 0.87 12.93 24.55
N LEU A 59 1.67 12.71 23.50
CA LEU A 59 2.97 12.04 23.61
C LEU A 59 3.95 12.85 24.49
N LYS A 60 4.02 14.17 24.30
CA LYS A 60 4.83 15.05 25.17
C LYS A 60 4.36 15.01 26.62
N ALA A 61 3.05 15.06 26.86
CA ALA A 61 2.48 15.01 28.21
C ALA A 61 2.76 13.66 28.92
N LEU A 62 2.76 12.54 28.18
CA LEU A 62 3.11 11.22 28.69
C LEU A 62 4.61 11.13 29.03
N GLN A 63 5.49 11.63 28.16
CA GLN A 63 6.94 11.63 28.38
C GLN A 63 7.34 12.53 29.57
N GLY A 64 6.60 13.62 29.79
CA GLY A 64 6.75 14.52 30.94
C GLY A 64 6.10 14.04 32.23
N GLY A 65 5.47 12.85 32.24
CA GLY A 65 4.83 12.28 33.43
C GLY A 65 3.57 13.01 33.90
N LEU A 66 2.94 13.81 33.04
CA LEU A 66 1.81 14.67 33.40
C LEU A 66 0.45 13.97 33.30
N LEU A 67 0.38 12.80 32.65
CA LEU A 67 -0.84 11.99 32.57
C LEU A 67 -0.70 10.76 33.46
N PRO A 68 -1.69 10.47 34.34
CA PRO A 68 -1.72 9.20 35.03
C PRO A 68 -1.89 8.10 33.98
N PHE A 69 -0.94 7.16 33.93
CA PHE A 69 -1.11 5.92 33.18
C PHE A 69 -2.44 5.31 33.63
N PRO A 70 -3.38 4.96 32.73
CA PRO A 70 -4.55 4.21 33.16
C PRO A 70 -4.01 2.95 33.81
N ALA A 71 -4.26 2.81 35.12
CA ALA A 71 -3.94 1.62 35.87
C ALA A 71 -4.39 0.43 35.03
N ALA A 72 -3.44 -0.48 34.79
CA ALA A 72 -3.59 -1.65 33.95
C ALA A 72 -5.03 -2.17 34.01
N VAL A 73 -5.74 -2.11 32.89
CA VAL A 73 -7.00 -2.82 32.72
C VAL A 73 -6.72 -4.27 33.13
N PRO A 74 -7.35 -4.81 34.19
CA PRO A 74 -7.05 -6.16 34.63
C PRO A 74 -7.54 -7.12 33.54
N GLY A 75 -6.59 -7.63 32.74
CA GLY A 75 -6.87 -8.54 31.63
C GLY A 75 -5.95 -8.41 30.41
N ALA A 76 -5.21 -7.31 30.26
CA ALA A 76 -4.18 -7.22 29.22
C ALA A 76 -2.86 -7.79 29.74
N GLY A 77 -2.48 -8.97 29.25
CA GLY A 77 -1.22 -9.63 29.56
C GLY A 77 -0.01 -8.72 29.37
N ALA A 78 1.05 -9.05 30.12
CA ALA A 78 2.28 -8.29 30.25
C ALA A 78 2.90 -7.82 28.91
N PRO A 79 3.62 -6.68 28.90
CA PRO A 79 4.35 -6.22 27.73
C PRO A 79 5.60 -7.08 27.54
N ASP A 80 5.53 -8.09 26.67
CA ASP A 80 6.73 -8.73 26.16
C ASP A 80 7.38 -7.85 25.09
N ALA A 81 8.70 -7.78 25.15
CA ALA A 81 9.51 -6.78 24.50
C ALA A 81 9.36 -6.79 22.97
N LEU A 82 8.98 -5.65 22.38
CA LEU A 82 9.11 -5.42 20.95
C LEU A 82 10.59 -5.18 20.61
N ALA A 83 11.36 -6.26 20.57
CA ALA A 83 12.63 -6.31 19.88
C ALA A 83 12.37 -6.39 18.37
N GLY A 84 12.95 -5.44 17.63
CA GLY A 84 13.34 -5.56 16.22
C GLY A 84 12.27 -6.09 15.27
N ARG A 85 11.41 -5.20 14.74
CA ARG A 85 10.71 -5.48 13.50
C ARG A 85 11.19 -4.52 12.43
N ASP A 86 12.25 -4.97 11.76
CA ASP A 86 12.93 -4.31 10.67
C ASP A 86 11.98 -4.34 9.46
N ASN A 87 11.20 -3.29 9.28
CA ASN A 87 10.38 -3.11 8.09
C ASN A 87 11.21 -2.33 7.06
N ASN A 88 12.13 -3.01 6.37
CA ASN A 88 12.61 -2.48 5.09
C ASN A 88 13.18 -3.58 4.18
N THR A 89 12.89 -3.44 2.87
CA THR A 89 13.66 -3.98 1.73
C THR A 89 13.59 -5.51 1.60
N SER A 90 13.20 -6.16 0.51
CA SER A 90 13.11 -5.92 -0.94
C SER A 90 12.54 -7.25 -1.50
N GLU A 91 11.83 -7.37 -2.62
CA GLU A 91 12.28 -7.24 -4.01
C GLU A 91 11.02 -7.46 -4.85
N ILE A 92 10.55 -6.47 -5.60
CA ILE A 92 9.73 -6.76 -6.78
C ILE A 92 10.73 -7.10 -7.87
N LYS A 93 10.92 -8.40 -8.09
CA LYS A 93 11.70 -8.89 -9.23
C LYS A 93 10.95 -8.51 -10.50
N GLU A 94 11.49 -7.55 -11.23
CA GLU A 94 11.15 -7.37 -12.63
C GLU A 94 11.70 -8.57 -13.40
N ASP A 95 10.86 -9.56 -13.68
CA ASP A 95 11.13 -10.54 -14.72
C ASP A 95 11.03 -9.83 -16.07
N LYS A 96 12.12 -9.15 -16.45
CA LYS A 96 12.43 -8.90 -17.87
C LYS A 96 13.31 -10.06 -18.32
N GLU A 97 12.74 -10.96 -19.11
CA GLU A 97 13.42 -11.61 -20.24
C GLU A 97 12.43 -12.55 -20.98
N HIS A 98 11.88 -12.04 -22.08
CA HIS A 98 11.62 -12.82 -23.30
C HIS A 98 11.78 -11.82 -24.46
N GLU A 99 12.98 -11.75 -25.04
CA GLU A 99 13.41 -12.48 -26.25
C GLU A 99 12.95 -11.77 -27.52
N ASP A 100 13.90 -11.10 -28.18
CA ASP A 100 14.09 -11.02 -29.64
C ASP A 100 15.60 -10.90 -29.90
#